data_AF-A0AAW2YEF3-F1
#
_entry.id   AF-A0AAW2YEF3-F1
#
_cell.length_a   1.000
_cell.length_b   1.000
_cell.length_c   1.000
_cell.angle_alpha   90.00
_cell.angle_beta   90.00
_cell.angle_gamma   90.00
#
_symmetry.space_group_name_H-M   'P 1'
#
loop_
_entity.id
_entity.type
_entity.pdbx_description
1 polymer ?
#
loop_
_entity_poly.entity_id
_entity_poly.type
_entity_poly.pdbx_seq_one_letter_code
_entity_poly.pdbx_strand_id
1 'polypeptide(L)'
;MNRLHQDPSDELNLVIVSHGLAIRVFLTKWFKWTVEQFEYLNNLGNSEFRVMQLGIGGDYSLAVHHTDEEMQQWGLSPDMIADQRWRAHAARGDWNEKCPWYLDTFFDQFADSRSEDGDDVEPCDCGTPL
;
A
#
# COMPACT_ATOMS: atom_id res chain seq x y z
N MET A 1 14.78 15.81 1.54
CA MET A 1 15.09 15.60 2.96
C MET A 1 14.99 14.12 3.26
N ASN A 2 16.12 13.39 3.25
CA ASN A 2 16.18 12.04 3.79
C ASN A 2 16.90 12.17 5.14
N ARG A 3 16.14 12.26 6.24
CA ARG A 3 16.70 12.48 7.58
C ARG A 3 17.32 11.22 8.17
N LEU A 4 17.12 10.07 7.54
CA LEU A 4 17.70 8.80 7.92
C LEU A 4 18.84 8.52 6.94
N HIS A 5 20.08 8.72 7.37
CA HIS A 5 21.25 8.16 6.70
C HIS A 5 21.21 6.65 6.95
N GLN A 6 20.54 5.90 6.08
CA GLN A 6 20.48 4.45 6.13
C GLN A 6 21.18 3.89 4.90
N ASP A 7 22.11 2.97 5.15
CA ASP A 7 22.67 2.14 4.10
C ASP A 7 21.55 1.19 3.61
N PRO A 8 21.37 0.97 2.30
CA PRO A 8 20.38 0.01 1.80
C PRO A 8 20.58 -1.44 2.29
N SER A 9 21.72 -1.74 2.93
CA SER A 9 21.97 -3.01 3.62
C SER A 9 21.48 -3.08 5.07
N ASP A 10 21.06 -1.96 5.67
CA ASP A 10 20.58 -1.93 7.05
C ASP A 10 19.13 -2.42 7.15
N GLU A 11 18.89 -3.39 8.03
CA GLU A 11 17.54 -3.83 8.37
C GLU A 11 16.79 -2.72 9.13
N LEU A 12 15.78 -2.12 8.49
CA LEU A 12 14.95 -1.07 9.08
C LEU A 12 13.68 -1.65 9.70
N ASN A 13 13.50 -1.42 11.00
CA ASN A 13 12.26 -1.70 11.72
C ASN A 13 11.60 -0.39 12.15
N LEU A 14 10.30 -0.24 11.88
CA LEU A 14 9.52 0.94 12.23
C LEU A 14 8.56 0.65 13.40
N VAL A 15 8.55 1.52 14.40
CA VAL A 15 7.55 1.51 15.47
C VAL A 15 6.66 2.74 15.35
N ILE A 16 5.36 2.53 15.21
CA ILE A 16 4.36 3.60 15.12
C ILE A 16 3.59 3.64 16.45
N VAL A 17 3.74 4.73 17.20
CA VAL A 17 2.98 4.97 18.44
C VAL A 17 1.93 6.04 18.17
N SER A 18 0.65 5.68 18.31
CA SER A 18 -0.46 6.59 18.03
C SER A 18 -1.73 6.15 18.78
N HIS A 19 -2.86 6.77 18.43
CA HIS A 19 -4.19 6.44 18.96
C HIS A 19 -4.83 5.28 18.18
N GLY A 20 -5.74 4.54 18.82
CA GLY A 20 -6.42 3.38 18.20
C GLY A 20 -7.11 3.71 16.87
N LEU A 21 -7.80 4.85 16.79
CA LEU A 21 -8.44 5.29 15.55
C LEU A 21 -7.41 5.56 14.43
N ALA A 22 -6.30 6.23 14.76
CA ALA A 22 -5.26 6.56 13.80
C ALA A 22 -4.59 5.29 13.25
N ILE A 23 -4.34 4.29 14.11
CA ILE A 23 -3.78 2.99 13.69
C ILE A 23 -4.76 2.25 12.78
N ARG A 24 -6.06 2.23 13.08
CA ARG A 24 -7.08 1.62 12.20
C ARG A 24 -7.12 2.28 10.83
N VAL A 25 -7.06 3.61 10.77
CA VAL A 25 -7.01 4.35 9.49
C VAL A 25 -5.72 4.03 8.73
N PHE A 26 -4.59 3.96 9.43
CA PHE A 26 -3.31 3.56 8.84
C PHE A 26 -3.40 2.16 8.22
N LEU A 27 -3.87 1.16 8.97
CA LEU A 27 -4.01 -0.22 8.49
C LEU A 27 -4.98 -0.30 7.30
N THR A 28 -6.09 0.42 7.36
CA THR A 28 -7.08 0.49 6.28
C THR A 28 -6.45 1.05 5.01
N LYS A 29 -5.71 2.15 5.13
CA LYS A 29 -5.01 2.74 3.98
C LYS A 29 -3.91 1.83 3.44
N TRP A 30 -3.17 1.15 4.33
CA TRP A 30 -2.05 0.28 3.96
C TRP A 30 -2.53 -0.97 3.22
N PHE A 31 -3.49 -1.69 3.78
CA PHE A 31 -4.04 -2.92 3.21
C PHE A 31 -5.16 -2.69 2.21
N LYS A 32 -5.52 -1.43 1.95
CA LYS A 32 -6.57 -1.01 1.02
C LYS A 32 -7.93 -1.63 1.36
N TRP A 33 -8.26 -1.64 2.64
CA TRP A 33 -9.56 -2.12 3.13
C TRP A 33 -10.68 -1.13 2.81
N THR A 34 -11.89 -1.65 2.65
CA THR A 34 -13.09 -0.84 2.39
C THR A 34 -13.54 -0.10 3.65
N VAL A 35 -14.42 0.89 3.49
CA VAL A 35 -15.03 1.60 4.63
C VAL A 35 -15.79 0.63 5.52
N GLU A 36 -16.55 -0.29 4.93
CA GLU A 36 -17.29 -1.32 5.67
C GLU A 36 -16.34 -2.22 6.48
N GLN A 37 -15.24 -2.70 5.86
CA GLN A 37 -14.21 -3.47 6.57
C GLN A 37 -13.59 -2.67 7.71
N PHE A 38 -13.34 -1.37 7.52
CA PHE A 38 -12.83 -0.50 8.56
C PHE A 38 -13.79 -0.36 9.74
N GLU A 39 -15.09 -0.24 9.48
CA GLU A 39 -16.11 -0.05 10.52
C GLU A 39 -16.17 -1.25 11.49
N TYR A 40 -15.94 -2.47 10.98
CA TYR A 40 -15.90 -3.69 11.79
C TYR A 40 -14.63 -3.86 12.63
N LEU A 41 -13.54 -3.14 12.33
CA LEU A 41 -12.31 -3.25 13.11
C LEU A 41 -12.51 -2.78 14.55
N ASN A 42 -12.02 -3.58 15.49
CA ASN A 42 -11.97 -3.19 16.90
C ASN A 42 -10.82 -2.19 17.13
N ASN A 43 -11.03 -1.25 18.06
CA ASN A 43 -9.93 -0.42 18.53
C ASN A 43 -8.92 -1.30 19.28
N LEU A 44 -7.63 -1.02 19.08
CA LEU A 44 -6.58 -1.63 19.88
C LEU A 44 -6.78 -1.25 21.35
N GLY A 45 -6.54 -2.21 22.25
CA GLY A 45 -6.47 -1.95 23.68
C GLY A 45 -5.30 -1.03 24.03
N ASN A 46 -5.32 -0.47 25.24
CA ASN A 46 -4.22 0.38 25.71
C ASN A 46 -2.91 -0.41 25.76
N SER A 47 -1.88 0.13 25.11
CA SER A 47 -0.55 -0.50 24.97
C SER A 47 -0.55 -1.84 24.21
N GLU A 48 -1.61 -2.16 23.47
CA GLU A 48 -1.57 -3.26 22.51
C GLU A 48 -0.79 -2.87 21.27
N PHE A 49 -0.21 -3.88 20.61
CA PHE A 49 0.50 -3.70 19.34
C PHE A 49 0.03 -4.71 18.31
N ARG A 50 0.33 -4.43 17.04
CA ARG A 50 0.17 -5.33 15.91
C ARG A 50 1.47 -5.31 15.13
N VAL A 51 1.94 -6.49 14.75
CA VAL A 51 3.16 -6.67 13.95
C VAL A 51 2.75 -6.88 12.50
N MET A 52 3.27 -6.02 11.62
CA MET A 52 3.24 -6.22 10.18
C MET A 52 4.64 -6.69 9.77
N GLN A 53 4.74 -7.86 9.14
CA GLN A 53 6.02 -8.38 8.67
C GLN A 53 5.96 -8.71 7.19
N LEU A 54 7.09 -8.51 6.49
CA LEU A 54 7.29 -8.93 5.12
C LEU A 54 7.08 -10.45 4.99
N GLY A 55 6.10 -10.83 4.17
CA GLY A 55 5.91 -12.20 3.70
C GLY A 55 6.95 -12.59 2.65
N ILE A 56 6.83 -13.82 2.14
CA ILE A 56 7.79 -14.41 1.19
C ILE A 56 7.92 -13.57 -0.09
N GLY A 57 6.81 -12.99 -0.55
CA GLY A 57 6.75 -12.16 -1.76
C GLY A 57 7.27 -10.74 -1.61
N GLY A 58 7.59 -10.30 -0.38
CA GLY A 58 8.03 -8.93 -0.09
C GLY A 58 6.90 -7.98 0.31
N ASP A 59 5.72 -8.49 0.64
CA ASP A 59 4.58 -7.69 1.08
C ASP A 59 4.32 -7.85 2.56
N TYR A 60 4.08 -6.73 3.23
CA TYR A 60 3.73 -6.76 4.64
C TYR A 60 2.40 -7.47 4.86
N SER A 61 2.34 -8.29 5.89
CA SER A 61 1.15 -9.01 6.32
C SER A 61 1.09 -9.11 7.85
N LEU A 62 -0.12 -9.15 8.38
CA LEU A 62 -0.41 -9.49 9.76
C LEU A 62 -0.33 -11.02 10.00
N ALA A 63 -0.65 -11.83 9.00
CA ALA A 63 -0.73 -13.29 9.14
C ALA A 63 0.63 -13.98 9.30
N VAL A 64 1.75 -13.25 9.14
CA VAL A 64 3.09 -13.78 9.42
C VAL A 64 3.30 -13.96 10.93
N HIS A 65 2.72 -13.08 11.75
CA HIS A 65 2.94 -13.05 13.19
C HIS A 65 1.70 -13.34 14.04
N HIS A 66 0.51 -13.31 13.44
CA HIS A 66 -0.76 -13.43 14.14
C HIS A 66 -1.61 -14.55 13.55
N THR A 67 -2.35 -15.23 14.41
CA THR A 67 -3.30 -16.29 14.05
C THR A 67 -4.59 -15.71 13.46
N ASP A 68 -5.36 -16.56 12.78
CA ASP A 68 -6.69 -16.20 12.28
C ASP A 68 -7.63 -15.81 13.40
N GLU A 69 -7.59 -16.55 14.51
CA GLU A 69 -8.45 -16.32 15.66
C GLU A 69 -8.19 -14.94 16.28
N GLU A 70 -6.93 -14.54 16.40
CA GLU A 70 -6.55 -13.20 16.84
C GLU A 70 -7.06 -12.13 15.88
N MET A 71 -6.85 -12.32 14.57
CA MET A 71 -7.34 -11.38 13.56
C MET A 71 -8.87 -11.25 13.56
N GLN A 72 -9.60 -12.36 13.74
CA GLN A 72 -11.06 -12.35 13.89
C GLN A 72 -11.49 -11.58 15.14
N GLN A 73 -10.80 -11.78 16.27
CA GLN A 73 -11.07 -11.03 17.51
C GLN A 73 -10.84 -9.52 17.34
N TRP A 74 -9.99 -9.10 16.41
CA TRP A 74 -9.78 -7.69 16.07
C TRP A 74 -10.80 -7.15 15.06
N GLY A 75 -11.76 -7.97 14.64
CA GLY A 75 -12.82 -7.56 13.72
C GLY A 75 -12.44 -7.69 12.24
N LEU A 76 -11.37 -8.41 11.90
CA LEU A 76 -11.06 -8.69 10.50
C LEU A 76 -12.08 -9.68 9.93
N SER A 77 -12.66 -9.35 8.78
CA SER A 77 -13.56 -10.25 8.06
C SER A 77 -12.79 -11.43 7.45
N PRO A 78 -13.48 -12.53 7.10
CA PRO A 78 -12.85 -13.69 6.46
C PRO A 78 -12.06 -13.32 5.19
N ASP A 79 -12.56 -12.36 4.40
CA ASP A 79 -11.88 -11.89 3.19
C ASP A 79 -10.60 -11.12 3.51
N MET A 80 -10.60 -10.30 4.56
CA MET A 80 -9.40 -9.60 5.01
C MET A 80 -8.34 -10.60 5.47
N ILE A 81 -8.75 -11.63 6.22
CA ILE A 81 -7.84 -12.67 6.71
C ILE A 81 -7.27 -13.49 5.56
N ALA A 82 -8.09 -13.83 4.56
CA ALA A 82 -7.63 -14.51 3.35
C ALA A 82 -6.58 -13.67 2.60
N ASP A 83 -6.79 -12.36 2.46
CA ASP A 83 -5.81 -11.43 1.89
C ASP A 83 -4.51 -11.38 2.71
N GLN A 84 -4.59 -11.31 4.05
CA GLN A 84 -3.40 -11.33 4.90
C GLN A 84 -2.61 -12.63 4.76
N ARG A 85 -3.28 -13.79 4.74
CA ARG A 85 -2.65 -15.09 4.48
C ARG A 85 -1.98 -15.15 3.12
N TRP A 86 -2.65 -14.64 2.09
CA TRP A 86 -2.09 -14.59 0.75
C TRP A 86 -0.82 -13.73 0.72
N ARG A 87 -0.83 -12.53 1.32
CA ARG A 87 0.36 -11.66 1.44
C ARG A 87 1.52 -12.30 2.19
N ALA A 88 1.23 -13.12 3.21
CA ALA A 88 2.27 -13.80 3.98
C ALA A 88 3.03 -14.86 3.16
N HIS A 89 2.33 -15.56 2.27
CA HIS A 89 2.86 -16.77 1.62
C HIS A 89 3.05 -16.67 0.10
N ALA A 90 2.41 -15.73 -0.58
CA ALA A 90 2.52 -15.58 -2.03
C ALA A 90 3.96 -15.28 -2.46
N ALA A 91 4.39 -15.86 -3.58
CA ALA A 91 5.73 -15.64 -4.10
C ALA A 91 5.81 -14.30 -4.85
N ARG A 92 7.02 -13.76 -4.94
CA ARG A 92 7.28 -12.50 -5.64
C ARG A 92 6.93 -12.67 -7.12
N GLY A 93 5.88 -11.98 -7.59
CA GLY A 93 5.39 -12.08 -8.98
C GLY A 93 3.98 -12.67 -9.12
N ASP A 94 3.40 -13.25 -8.05
CA ASP A 94 2.00 -13.71 -8.04
C ASP A 94 0.97 -12.56 -8.05
N TRP A 95 1.47 -11.32 -8.03
CA TRP A 95 0.73 -10.05 -8.06
C TRP A 95 -0.02 -9.77 -9.38
N ASN A 96 0.12 -10.63 -10.39
CA ASN A 96 -0.35 -10.31 -11.72
C ASN A 96 -1.89 -10.38 -11.82
N GLU A 97 -2.48 -9.22 -12.09
CA GLU A 97 -3.77 -9.00 -12.77
C GLU A 97 -5.09 -8.99 -11.98
N LYS A 98 -5.13 -9.23 -10.66
CA LYS A 98 -6.43 -9.30 -9.93
C LYS A 98 -6.57 -8.43 -8.69
N CYS A 99 -5.98 -7.23 -8.67
CA CYS A 99 -6.26 -6.27 -7.60
C CYS A 99 -7.03 -5.05 -8.16
N PRO A 100 -8.38 -5.03 -8.09
CA PRO A 100 -9.21 -3.91 -8.56
C PRO A 100 -8.90 -2.56 -7.89
N TRP A 101 -8.16 -2.59 -6.79
CA TRP A 101 -7.90 -1.46 -5.89
C TRP A 101 -6.48 -0.89 -6.04
N TYR A 102 -5.82 -1.18 -7.16
CA TYR A 102 -4.58 -0.49 -7.49
C TYR A 102 -4.90 0.98 -7.84
N LEU A 103 -4.26 1.89 -7.12
CA LEU A 103 -4.56 3.33 -7.15
C LEU A 103 -4.22 4.01 -8.48
N ASP A 104 -3.47 3.38 -9.39
CA ASP A 104 -3.21 3.96 -10.71
C ASP A 104 -4.50 4.14 -11.52
N THR A 105 -5.46 3.22 -11.44
CA THR A 105 -6.72 3.38 -12.19
C THR A 105 -7.58 4.53 -11.69
N PHE A 106 -7.38 5.01 -10.45
CA PHE A 106 -8.12 6.16 -9.92
C PHE A 106 -7.58 7.50 -10.47
N PHE A 107 -6.28 7.60 -10.75
CA PHE A 107 -5.67 8.84 -11.28
C PHE A 107 -5.49 8.82 -12.81
N ASP A 108 -5.46 7.65 -13.46
CA ASP A 108 -5.40 7.54 -14.93
C ASP A 108 -6.57 8.25 -15.61
N GLN A 109 -7.78 8.20 -15.04
CA GLN A 109 -8.95 8.88 -15.60
C GLN A 109 -8.82 10.41 -15.63
N PHE A 110 -7.92 10.98 -14.82
CA PHE A 110 -7.67 12.42 -14.78
C PHE A 110 -6.46 12.85 -15.61
N ALA A 111 -5.58 11.91 -15.98
CA ALA A 111 -4.41 12.17 -16.80
C ALA A 111 -4.76 12.54 -18.25
N ASP A 112 -5.87 12.03 -18.78
CA ASP A 112 -6.32 12.27 -20.17
C ASP A 112 -6.97 13.65 -20.40
N SER A 113 -7.06 14.51 -19.38
CA SER A 113 -7.74 15.82 -19.50
C SER A 113 -6.81 17.02 -19.68
N ARG A 114 -5.50 16.82 -19.90
CA ARG A 114 -4.55 17.93 -19.92
C ARG A 114 -3.47 17.81 -21.00
N SER A 115 -3.86 17.90 -22.27
CA SER A 115 -3.15 18.67 -23.31
C SER A 115 -3.77 18.48 -24.70
N GLU A 116 -4.72 19.35 -25.05
CA GLU A 116 -5.01 19.73 -26.44
C GLU A 116 -5.13 21.25 -26.49
N ASP A 117 -4.00 21.94 -26.34
CA ASP A 117 -3.86 23.28 -26.91
C ASP A 117 -2.72 23.16 -27.93
N GLY A 118 -3.12 23.19 -29.20
CA GLY A 118 -2.22 23.15 -30.33
C GLY A 118 -1.47 24.46 -30.47
N ASP A 119 -0.20 24.35 -30.83
CA ASP A 119 0.51 25.40 -31.55
C ASP A 119 1.32 24.72 -32.66
N ASP A 120 0.85 24.93 -33.88
CA ASP A 120 1.59 24.71 -35.11
C ASP A 120 2.86 25.59 -35.10
N VAL A 121 4.04 24.97 -35.18
CA VAL A 121 5.26 25.69 -35.55
C VAL A 121 6.01 24.87 -36.61
N GLU A 122 6.01 25.42 -37.83
CA GLU A 122 6.73 24.92 -38.99
C GLU A 122 8.25 24.74 -38.76
N PRO A 123 8.93 23.85 -39.51
CA PRO A 123 10.36 23.66 -39.38
C PRO A 123 11.12 24.76 -40.13
N CYS A 124 11.80 25.65 -39.39
CA CYS A 124 12.76 26.57 -39.97
C CYS A 124 14.10 25.87 -40.24
N ASP A 125 14.36 25.65 -41.53
CA ASP A 125 15.66 25.33 -42.13
C ASP A 125 16.66 26.49 -41.90
N CYS A 126 17.81 26.21 -41.29
CA CYS A 126 19.00 27.02 -41.51
C CYS A 126 20.27 26.15 -41.54
N GLY A 127 20.93 26.19 -42.69
CA GLY A 127 22.09 25.38 -43.03
C GLY A 127 23.34 25.68 -42.19
N THR A 128 24.15 24.65 -42.01
CA THR A 128 25.51 24.68 -41.49
C THR A 128 26.48 25.33 -42.49
N PRO A 129 27.40 26.22 -42.05
CA PRO A 129 28.53 26.61 -42.89
C PRO A 129 29.76 25.71 -42.65
N LEU A 130 30.45 25.38 -43.74
CA LEU A 130 31.90 25.13 -43.80
C LEU A 130 32.54 26.31 -44.54
#